data_AF-A0A3D0TGC2-F1
#
_entry.id   AF-A0A3D0TGC2-F1
#
_cell.length_a   1.000
_cell.length_b   1.000
_cell.length_c   1.000
_cell.angle_alpha   90.00
_cell.angle_beta   90.00
_cell.angle_gamma   90.00
#
_symmetry.space_group_name_H-M   'P 1'
#
loop_
_entity.id
_entity.type
_entity.pdbx_description
1 polymer ?
#
loop_
_entity_poly.entity_id
_entity_poly.type
_entity_poly.pdbx_seq_one_letter_code
_entity_poly.pdbx_strand_id
1 'polypeptide(L)'
;MTDVPDEGILSSGVPAALGALVTVLARFGRLTFAEVVEPALDYARNGFPVHAGLYGQERFGIRDLEEKFRNQWPGSAKVYLPQGMVPEVGKVLVNPALADLLDYLKAVEQSMSGNREKGLEAVLEAFYRGDPAAEIERFSQEHNGLLARSDLERFETHFEEPVSLEFADTKVFKCGPWNQGPVMLQALAILESYDLKGMGHNSENYLHWTTEAFKLAFADREQYYG
;
A
#
# COMPACT_ATOMS: atom_id res chain seq x y z
N MET A 1 -16.87 -17.94 -10.62
CA MET A 1 -16.73 -16.81 -9.68
C MET A 1 -16.99 -15.57 -10.50
N THR A 2 -18.06 -14.81 -10.21
CA THR A 2 -18.35 -13.53 -10.86
C THR A 2 -17.65 -12.35 -10.18
N ASP A 3 -17.20 -12.56 -8.94
CA ASP A 3 -16.64 -11.52 -8.07
C ASP A 3 -15.28 -11.96 -7.50
N VAL A 4 -14.39 -10.99 -7.32
CA VAL A 4 -13.09 -11.17 -6.65
C VAL A 4 -13.34 -11.23 -5.13
N PRO A 5 -12.78 -12.21 -4.40
CA PRO A 5 -12.97 -12.30 -2.95
C PRO A 5 -12.33 -11.10 -2.23
N ASP A 6 -12.81 -10.78 -1.03
CA ASP A 6 -12.28 -9.69 -0.20
C ASP A 6 -10.97 -10.09 0.53
N GLU A 7 -10.65 -11.38 0.58
CA GLU A 7 -9.46 -11.91 1.22
C GLU A 7 -8.84 -13.10 0.49
N GLY A 8 -7.61 -13.44 0.89
CA GLY A 8 -6.87 -14.58 0.35
C GLY A 8 -6.10 -14.27 -0.93
N ILE A 9 -5.51 -15.31 -1.51
CA ILE A 9 -4.56 -15.15 -2.61
C ILE A 9 -5.19 -14.64 -3.92
N LEU A 10 -6.47 -14.94 -4.16
CA LEU A 10 -7.18 -14.55 -5.38
C LEU A 10 -7.47 -13.05 -5.46
N SER A 11 -7.36 -12.32 -4.35
CA SER A 11 -7.49 -10.85 -4.31
C SER A 11 -6.15 -10.13 -4.38
N SER A 12 -5.05 -10.87 -4.56
CA SER A 12 -3.69 -10.32 -4.57
C SER A 12 -3.21 -10.03 -6.00
N GLY A 13 -2.80 -8.78 -6.23
CA GLY A 13 -2.01 -8.39 -7.40
C GLY A 13 -0.50 -8.44 -7.12
N VAL A 14 0.32 -8.10 -8.12
CA VAL A 14 1.77 -8.00 -7.92
C VAL A 14 2.10 -6.91 -6.89
N PRO A 15 2.90 -7.19 -5.84
CA PRO A 15 3.24 -6.19 -4.83
C PRO A 15 4.01 -5.01 -5.41
N ALA A 16 3.38 -3.83 -5.43
CA ALA A 16 3.94 -2.62 -6.06
C ALA A 16 4.66 -1.67 -5.09
N ALA A 17 4.38 -1.76 -3.79
CA ALA A 17 4.79 -0.72 -2.83
C ALA A 17 6.32 -0.56 -2.71
N LEU A 18 7.06 -1.67 -2.62
CA LEU A 18 8.52 -1.62 -2.60
C LEU A 18 9.06 -1.02 -3.90
N GLY A 19 8.57 -1.48 -5.05
CA GLY A 19 8.93 -0.97 -6.37
C GLY A 19 8.75 0.55 -6.46
N ALA A 20 7.60 1.07 -6.04
CA ALA A 20 7.31 2.50 -6.04
C ALA A 20 8.25 3.29 -5.12
N LEU A 21 8.45 2.84 -3.88
CA LEU A 21 9.31 3.54 -2.91
C LEU A 21 10.78 3.58 -3.36
N VAL A 22 11.30 2.45 -3.85
CA VAL A 22 12.68 2.37 -4.35
C VAL A 22 12.85 3.17 -5.63
N THR A 23 11.86 3.16 -6.53
CA THR A 23 11.88 3.98 -7.76
C THR A 23 11.87 5.48 -7.46
N VAL A 24 11.06 5.93 -6.49
CA VAL A 24 11.06 7.32 -6.02
C VAL A 24 12.39 7.67 -5.35
N LEU A 25 12.93 6.77 -4.52
CA LEU A 25 14.23 6.95 -3.89
C LEU A 25 15.34 7.09 -4.94
N ALA A 26 15.33 6.25 -5.98
CA ALA A 26 16.29 6.32 -7.07
C ALA A 26 16.22 7.66 -7.80
N ARG A 27 15.02 8.11 -8.17
CA ARG A 27 14.84 9.32 -8.99
C ARG A 27 15.00 10.63 -8.21
N PHE A 28 14.47 10.70 -6.99
CA PHE A 28 14.35 11.96 -6.25
C PHE A 28 15.07 11.95 -4.90
N GLY A 29 15.51 10.78 -4.43
CA GLY A 29 16.22 10.64 -3.18
C GLY A 29 17.72 10.91 -3.27
N ARG A 30 18.37 10.89 -2.12
CA ARG A 30 19.83 11.04 -1.97
C ARG A 30 20.50 9.95 -1.13
N LEU A 31 19.70 9.18 -0.39
CA LEU A 31 20.16 8.11 0.49
C LEU A 31 20.12 6.77 -0.23
N THR A 32 20.92 5.81 0.24
CA THR A 32 20.88 4.40 -0.21
C THR A 32 19.70 3.66 0.43
N PHE A 33 19.37 2.48 -0.07
CA PHE A 33 18.37 1.60 0.54
C PHE A 33 18.76 1.23 1.98
N ALA A 34 20.02 0.85 2.19
CA ALA A 34 20.57 0.48 3.49
C ALA A 34 20.42 1.59 4.53
N GLU A 35 20.51 2.86 4.13
CA GLU A 35 20.31 4.00 5.02
C GLU A 35 18.82 4.21 5.35
N VAL A 36 17.92 4.12 4.36
CA VAL A 36 16.49 4.42 4.58
C VAL A 36 15.74 3.28 5.26
N VAL A 37 16.19 2.04 5.10
CA VAL A 37 15.51 0.85 5.61
C VAL A 37 15.78 0.61 7.10
N GLU A 38 16.87 1.19 7.64
CA GLU A 38 17.35 0.91 9.00
C GLU A 38 16.29 1.07 10.09
N PRO A 39 15.46 2.14 10.11
CA PRO A 39 14.43 2.27 11.15
C PRO A 39 13.37 1.17 11.06
N ALA A 40 12.97 0.78 9.84
CA ALA A 40 11.98 -0.28 9.64
C ALA A 40 12.55 -1.65 10.02
N LEU A 41 13.82 -1.90 9.71
CA LEU A 41 14.55 -3.10 10.11
C LEU A 41 14.67 -3.21 11.64
N ASP A 42 15.02 -2.11 12.32
CA ASP A 42 15.10 -2.05 13.78
C ASP A 42 13.75 -2.41 14.43
N TYR A 43 12.65 -1.78 13.99
CA TYR A 43 11.32 -2.11 14.50
C TYR A 43 10.87 -3.53 14.15
N ALA A 44 11.24 -4.07 12.99
CA ALA A 44 10.91 -5.45 12.65
C ALA A 44 11.68 -6.44 13.55
N ARG A 45 12.96 -6.17 13.82
CA ARG A 45 13.86 -7.05 14.57
C ARG A 45 13.68 -6.95 16.08
N ASN A 46 13.69 -5.74 16.59
CA ASN A 46 13.65 -5.43 18.02
C ASN A 46 12.23 -5.16 18.53
N GLY A 47 11.30 -4.94 17.60
CA GLY A 47 9.88 -4.85 17.87
C GLY A 47 9.39 -3.45 18.18
N PHE A 48 8.07 -3.33 18.29
CA PHE A 48 7.38 -2.10 18.65
C PHE A 48 6.18 -2.42 19.56
N PRO A 49 5.73 -1.47 20.41
CA PRO A 49 4.58 -1.69 21.27
C PRO A 49 3.30 -1.81 20.43
N VAL A 50 2.51 -2.86 20.67
CA VAL A 50 1.20 -3.04 20.06
C VAL A 50 0.31 -1.85 20.42
N HIS A 51 -0.13 -1.09 19.43
CA HIS A 51 -1.06 0.03 19.62
C HIS A 51 -2.53 -0.43 19.52
N ALA A 52 -3.45 0.38 20.05
CA ALA A 52 -4.88 0.02 20.13
C ALA A 52 -5.53 -0.28 18.76
N GLY A 53 -5.07 0.37 17.69
CA GLY A 53 -5.54 0.10 16.33
C GLY A 53 -5.13 -1.30 15.84
N LEU A 54 -3.85 -1.65 15.94
CA LEU A 54 -3.38 -2.99 15.58
C LEU A 54 -4.06 -4.08 16.42
N TYR A 55 -4.31 -3.81 17.70
CA TYR A 55 -5.01 -4.76 18.57
C TYR A 55 -6.48 -4.94 18.19
N GLY A 56 -7.23 -3.83 18.06
CA GLY A 56 -8.70 -3.83 18.16
C GLY A 56 -9.43 -3.08 17.06
N GLN A 57 -8.80 -2.78 15.93
CA GLN A 57 -9.51 -2.30 14.75
C GLN A 57 -10.56 -3.33 14.33
N GLU A 58 -11.81 -2.89 14.19
CA GLU A 58 -12.92 -3.76 13.79
C GLU A 58 -12.59 -4.47 12.48
N ARG A 59 -12.80 -5.80 12.43
CA ARG A 59 -12.52 -6.72 11.30
C ARG A 59 -11.04 -6.94 10.96
N PHE A 60 -10.13 -6.03 11.33
CA PHE A 60 -8.73 -6.06 10.85
C PHE A 60 -7.69 -6.17 11.96
N GLY A 61 -8.07 -5.97 13.22
CA GLY A 61 -7.17 -6.05 14.37
C GLY A 61 -6.81 -7.49 14.73
N ILE A 62 -5.69 -7.68 15.43
CA ILE A 62 -5.19 -9.01 15.84
C ILE A 62 -6.24 -9.78 16.64
N ARG A 63 -7.00 -9.10 17.51
CA ARG A 63 -8.07 -9.72 18.31
C ARG A 63 -9.17 -10.32 17.42
N ASP A 64 -9.64 -9.56 16.43
CA ASP A 64 -10.75 -9.99 15.57
C ASP A 64 -10.29 -11.06 14.55
N LEU A 65 -9.00 -11.06 14.19
CA LEU A 65 -8.40 -12.02 13.25
C LEU A 65 -7.83 -13.29 13.94
N GLU A 66 -7.90 -13.40 15.27
CA GLU A 66 -7.28 -14.49 16.03
C GLU A 66 -7.66 -15.88 15.48
N GLU A 67 -8.95 -16.11 15.26
CA GLU A 67 -9.45 -17.40 14.77
C GLU A 67 -8.90 -17.71 13.37
N LYS A 68 -8.86 -16.71 12.48
CA LYS A 68 -8.28 -16.86 11.13
C LYS A 68 -6.79 -17.13 11.20
N PHE A 69 -6.05 -16.43 12.06
CA PHE A 69 -4.63 -16.70 12.26
C PHE A 69 -4.39 -18.15 12.70
N ARG A 70 -5.17 -18.66 13.66
CA ARG A 70 -5.01 -20.04 14.15
C ARG A 70 -5.36 -21.10 13.11
N ASN A 71 -6.45 -20.89 12.37
CA ASN A 71 -7.08 -21.96 11.59
C ASN A 71 -6.79 -21.87 10.08
N GLN A 72 -6.47 -20.69 9.57
CA GLN A 72 -6.38 -20.42 8.13
C GLN A 72 -5.04 -19.82 7.73
N TRP A 73 -4.46 -18.93 8.55
CA TRP A 73 -3.26 -18.15 8.23
C TRP A 73 -2.12 -18.42 9.22
N PRO A 74 -1.55 -19.65 9.24
CA PRO A 74 -0.51 -20.02 10.20
C PRO A 74 0.77 -19.18 10.06
N GLY A 75 1.07 -18.66 8.86
CA GLY A 75 2.15 -17.69 8.66
C GLY A 75 1.93 -16.40 9.44
N SER A 76 0.71 -15.85 9.40
CA SER A 76 0.32 -14.67 10.18
C SER A 76 0.30 -14.96 11.68
N ALA A 77 -0.16 -16.15 12.11
CA ALA A 77 -0.13 -16.53 13.53
C ALA A 77 1.29 -16.51 14.12
N LYS A 78 2.31 -16.94 13.36
CA LYS A 78 3.71 -16.91 13.83
C LYS A 78 4.18 -15.49 14.18
N VAL A 79 3.64 -14.48 13.53
CA VAL A 79 3.98 -13.07 13.78
C VAL A 79 3.05 -12.47 14.83
N TYR A 80 1.73 -12.58 14.64
CA TYR A 80 0.75 -11.82 15.39
C TYR A 80 0.21 -12.52 16.64
N LEU A 81 0.49 -13.81 16.83
CA LEU A 81 0.15 -14.58 18.03
C LEU A 81 1.43 -15.07 18.73
N PRO A 82 2.27 -14.17 19.29
CA PRO A 82 3.47 -14.57 20.01
C PRO A 82 3.11 -15.53 21.15
N GLN A 83 3.84 -16.65 21.23
CA GLN A 83 3.55 -17.74 22.18
C GLN A 83 2.12 -18.31 22.04
N GLY A 84 1.51 -18.15 20.87
CA GLY A 84 0.16 -18.60 20.59
C GLY A 84 -0.94 -17.75 21.23
N MET A 85 -0.64 -16.52 21.68
CA MET A 85 -1.57 -15.64 22.39
C MET A 85 -1.74 -14.30 21.67
N VAL A 86 -2.95 -13.73 21.74
CA VAL A 86 -3.18 -12.34 21.32
C VAL A 86 -2.41 -11.41 22.27
N PRO A 87 -1.49 -10.56 21.77
CA PRO A 87 -0.71 -9.67 22.62
C PRO A 87 -1.58 -8.53 23.15
N GLU A 88 -1.36 -8.14 24.40
CA GLU A 88 -2.01 -6.95 24.98
C GLU A 88 -1.44 -5.66 24.36
N VAL A 89 -2.23 -4.59 24.37
CA VAL A 89 -1.75 -3.24 24.02
C VAL A 89 -0.55 -2.87 24.89
N GLY A 90 0.50 -2.35 24.25
CA GLY A 90 1.77 -2.00 24.88
C GLY A 90 2.79 -3.13 24.97
N LYS A 91 2.40 -4.40 24.74
CA LYS A 91 3.37 -5.50 24.60
C LYS A 91 4.20 -5.32 23.34
N VAL A 92 5.47 -5.69 23.40
CA VAL A 92 6.37 -5.62 22.24
C VAL A 92 6.03 -6.76 21.28
N LEU A 93 5.75 -6.39 20.03
CA LEU A 93 5.58 -7.31 18.92
C LEU A 93 6.80 -7.22 18.00
N VAL A 94 7.35 -8.36 17.63
CA VAL A 94 8.48 -8.48 16.68
C VAL A 94 8.01 -9.12 15.39
N ASN A 95 8.65 -8.79 14.27
CA ASN A 95 8.41 -9.42 12.97
C ASN A 95 9.73 -9.87 12.34
N PRO A 96 10.30 -11.01 12.78
CA PRO A 96 11.56 -11.52 12.27
C PRO A 96 11.53 -11.79 10.75
N ALA A 97 10.41 -12.27 10.21
CA ALA A 97 10.29 -12.54 8.78
C ALA A 97 10.44 -11.26 7.94
N LEU A 98 9.86 -10.14 8.38
CA LEU A 98 10.10 -8.84 7.74
C LEU A 98 11.54 -8.38 7.94
N ALA A 99 12.11 -8.55 9.13
CA ALA A 99 13.50 -8.18 9.39
C ALA A 99 14.47 -8.92 8.46
N ASP A 100 14.26 -10.22 8.26
CA ASP A 100 15.09 -11.06 7.38
C ASP A 100 14.99 -10.62 5.91
N LEU A 101 13.79 -10.28 5.45
CA LEU A 101 13.59 -9.72 4.11
C LEU A 101 14.33 -8.38 3.92
N LEU A 102 14.18 -7.46 4.88
CA LEU A 102 14.82 -6.14 4.80
C LEU A 102 16.35 -6.25 4.88
N ASP A 103 16.87 -7.14 5.73
CA ASP A 103 18.31 -7.44 5.80
C ASP A 103 18.83 -8.06 4.52
N TYR A 104 18.10 -8.99 3.92
CA TYR A 104 18.46 -9.58 2.62
C TYR A 104 18.61 -8.49 1.54
N LEU A 105 17.61 -7.62 1.40
CA LEU A 105 17.64 -6.54 0.40
C LEU A 105 18.76 -5.52 0.69
N LYS A 106 18.98 -5.19 1.96
CA LYS A 106 20.10 -4.35 2.41
C LYS A 106 21.45 -4.96 2.05
N ALA A 107 21.63 -6.26 2.31
CA ALA A 107 22.86 -6.99 1.98
C ALA A 107 23.09 -7.05 0.47
N VAL A 108 22.03 -7.22 -0.34
CA VAL A 108 22.11 -7.14 -1.80
C VAL A 108 22.68 -5.80 -2.23
N GLU A 109 22.11 -4.68 -1.77
CA GLU A 109 22.63 -3.35 -2.11
C GLU A 109 24.10 -3.19 -1.72
N GLN A 110 24.46 -3.59 -0.50
CA GLN A 110 25.83 -3.47 0.04
C GLN A 110 26.85 -4.35 -0.69
N SER A 111 26.42 -5.44 -1.32
CA SER A 111 27.26 -6.31 -2.13
C SER A 111 27.58 -5.73 -3.51
N MET A 112 26.81 -4.73 -3.96
CA MET A 112 27.00 -4.13 -5.27
C MET A 112 28.19 -3.16 -5.25
N SER A 113 29.00 -3.25 -6.31
CA SER A 113 29.97 -2.20 -6.63
C SER A 113 29.33 -1.20 -7.59
N GLY A 114 29.47 0.10 -7.33
CA GLY A 114 28.95 1.13 -8.21
C GLY A 114 28.38 2.33 -7.47
N ASN A 115 27.49 3.06 -8.15
CA ASN A 115 26.75 4.17 -7.59
C ASN A 115 25.47 3.69 -6.90
N ARG A 116 24.84 4.61 -6.16
CA ARG A 116 23.58 4.43 -5.46
C ARG A 116 22.48 3.87 -6.37
N GLU A 117 22.39 4.37 -7.60
CA GLU A 117 21.37 3.94 -8.57
C GLU A 117 21.48 2.45 -8.90
N LYS A 118 22.68 1.93 -9.15
CA LYS A 118 22.90 0.49 -9.37
C LYS A 118 22.57 -0.35 -8.13
N GLY A 119 22.84 0.17 -6.94
CA GLY A 119 22.45 -0.49 -5.69
C GLY A 119 20.93 -0.64 -5.58
N LEU A 120 20.19 0.43 -5.87
CA LEU A 120 18.72 0.44 -5.86
C LEU A 120 18.11 -0.44 -6.95
N GLU A 121 18.70 -0.48 -8.14
CA GLU A 121 18.32 -1.42 -9.21
C GLU A 121 18.50 -2.88 -8.76
N ALA A 122 19.61 -3.19 -8.06
CA ALA A 122 19.84 -4.54 -7.54
C ALA A 122 18.84 -4.93 -6.44
N VAL A 123 18.39 -3.97 -5.61
CA VAL A 123 17.31 -4.19 -4.64
C VAL A 123 16.00 -4.56 -5.33
N LEU A 124 15.63 -3.84 -6.40
CA LEU A 124 14.46 -4.15 -7.20
C LEU A 124 14.57 -5.54 -7.85
N GLU A 125 15.71 -5.84 -8.46
CA GLU A 125 16.00 -7.14 -9.07
C GLU A 125 15.88 -8.28 -8.04
N ALA A 126 16.48 -8.13 -6.88
CA ALA A 126 16.42 -9.14 -5.82
C ALA A 126 14.99 -9.37 -5.31
N PHE A 127 14.15 -8.33 -5.25
CA PHE A 127 12.76 -8.51 -4.83
C PHE A 127 11.90 -9.17 -5.92
N TYR A 128 11.90 -8.62 -7.14
CA TYR A 128 11.00 -9.04 -8.23
C TYR A 128 11.50 -10.26 -9.02
N ARG A 129 12.80 -10.55 -8.97
CA ARG A 129 13.47 -11.66 -9.67
C ARG A 129 14.37 -12.51 -8.77
N GLY A 130 14.36 -12.30 -7.45
CA GLY A 130 15.10 -13.14 -6.50
C GLY A 130 14.19 -14.04 -5.66
N ASP A 131 14.65 -14.36 -4.46
CA ASP A 131 13.99 -15.27 -3.52
C ASP A 131 12.60 -14.79 -3.06
N PRO A 132 12.36 -13.48 -2.78
CA PRO A 132 11.03 -13.00 -2.42
C PRO A 132 9.97 -13.29 -3.50
N ALA A 133 10.30 -13.10 -4.78
CA ALA A 133 9.39 -13.41 -5.87
C ALA A 133 9.15 -14.92 -6.02
N ALA A 134 10.13 -15.77 -5.73
CA ALA A 134 9.96 -17.22 -5.74
C ALA A 134 9.07 -17.68 -4.58
N GLU A 135 9.22 -17.07 -3.40
CA GLU A 135 8.37 -17.34 -2.24
C GLU A 135 6.92 -16.91 -2.46
N ILE A 136 6.69 -15.75 -3.10
CA ILE A 136 5.34 -15.30 -3.49
C ILE A 136 4.71 -16.27 -4.48
N GLU A 137 5.45 -16.71 -5.51
CA GLU A 137 4.94 -17.71 -6.45
C GLU A 137 4.60 -19.03 -5.75
N ARG A 138 5.51 -19.54 -4.91
CA ARG A 138 5.29 -20.79 -4.15
C ARG A 138 4.02 -20.70 -3.31
N PHE A 139 3.88 -19.63 -2.54
CA PHE A 139 2.69 -19.38 -1.73
C PHE A 139 1.44 -19.26 -2.61
N SER A 140 1.53 -18.58 -3.75
CA SER A 140 0.44 -18.47 -4.71
C SER A 140 -0.03 -19.85 -5.17
N GLN A 141 0.88 -20.70 -5.64
CA GLN A 141 0.57 -22.06 -6.11
C GLN A 141 -0.01 -22.94 -5.00
N GLU A 142 0.56 -22.92 -3.80
CA GLU A 142 0.08 -23.69 -2.63
C GLU A 142 -1.35 -23.34 -2.24
N HIS A 143 -1.78 -22.10 -2.52
CA HIS A 143 -3.10 -21.59 -2.18
C HIS A 143 -4.05 -21.44 -3.37
N ASN A 144 -3.73 -22.03 -4.53
CA ASN A 144 -4.51 -21.94 -5.77
C ASN A 144 -4.71 -20.50 -6.28
N GLY A 145 -3.68 -19.67 -6.11
CA GLY A 145 -3.60 -18.30 -6.59
C GLY A 145 -3.29 -18.22 -8.09
N LEU A 146 -3.29 -16.97 -8.58
CA LEU A 146 -3.07 -16.65 -10.00
C LEU A 146 -1.71 -15.98 -10.26
N LEU A 147 -1.03 -15.49 -9.21
CA LEU A 147 0.28 -14.85 -9.36
C LEU A 147 1.30 -15.90 -9.80
N ALA A 148 1.89 -15.68 -10.97
CA ALA A 148 2.99 -16.46 -11.51
C ALA A 148 4.30 -15.68 -11.40
N ARG A 149 5.43 -16.40 -11.42
CA ARG A 149 6.75 -15.77 -11.41
C ARG A 149 6.92 -14.69 -12.49
N SER A 150 6.41 -14.95 -13.69
CA SER A 150 6.48 -14.02 -14.82
C SER A 150 5.77 -12.70 -14.58
N ASP A 151 4.75 -12.65 -13.72
CA ASP A 151 4.03 -11.42 -13.41
C ASP A 151 4.92 -10.49 -12.57
N LEU A 152 5.68 -11.06 -11.63
CA LEU A 152 6.63 -10.33 -10.80
C LEU A 152 7.83 -9.86 -11.61
N GLU A 153 8.36 -10.70 -12.49
CA GLU A 153 9.50 -10.38 -13.34
C GLU A 153 9.22 -9.28 -14.37
N ARG A 154 7.96 -9.14 -14.80
CA ARG A 154 7.50 -8.11 -15.75
C ARG A 154 7.01 -6.84 -15.07
N PHE A 155 6.93 -6.84 -13.74
CA PHE A 155 6.44 -5.68 -13.01
C PHE A 155 7.43 -4.52 -13.13
N GLU A 156 6.88 -3.34 -13.45
CA GLU A 156 7.62 -2.09 -13.52
C GLU A 156 6.81 -0.98 -12.84
N THR A 157 7.51 -0.03 -12.23
CA THR A 157 6.88 1.18 -11.69
C THR A 157 7.07 2.33 -12.67
N HIS A 158 5.97 2.89 -13.16
CA HIS A 158 6.00 4.00 -14.11
C HIS A 158 5.77 5.34 -13.40
N PHE A 159 6.30 6.39 -14.02
CA PHE A 159 5.91 7.76 -13.70
C PHE A 159 4.89 8.24 -14.71
N GLU A 160 3.84 8.85 -14.20
CA GLU A 160 2.73 9.36 -14.99
C GLU A 160 2.54 10.84 -14.69
N GLU A 161 2.08 11.60 -15.68
CA GLU A 161 1.66 12.98 -15.46
C GLU A 161 0.36 12.98 -14.63
N PRO A 162 0.26 13.82 -13.58
CA PRO A 162 -0.96 13.92 -12.81
C PRO A 162 -2.07 14.57 -13.66
N VAL A 163 -3.32 14.21 -13.37
CA VAL A 163 -4.46 14.99 -13.83
C VAL A 163 -4.70 16.16 -12.87
N SER A 164 -5.23 17.26 -13.39
CA SER A 164 -5.39 18.47 -12.59
C SER A 164 -6.56 19.33 -13.03
N LEU A 165 -7.05 20.14 -12.10
CA LEU A 165 -8.07 21.17 -12.32
C LEU A 165 -7.66 22.45 -11.60
N GLU A 166 -7.89 23.60 -12.21
CA GLU A 166 -7.84 24.89 -11.52
C GLU A 166 -9.13 25.06 -10.71
N PHE A 167 -9.03 25.39 -9.43
CA PHE A 167 -10.18 25.64 -8.57
C PHE A 167 -9.89 26.81 -7.63
N ALA A 168 -10.69 27.86 -7.74
CA ALA A 168 -10.42 29.14 -7.08
C ALA A 168 -9.03 29.69 -7.44
N ASP A 169 -8.13 29.85 -6.46
CA ASP A 169 -6.78 30.38 -6.61
C ASP A 169 -5.69 29.29 -6.57
N THR A 170 -6.06 28.01 -6.69
CA THR A 170 -5.12 26.89 -6.65
C THR A 170 -5.34 25.89 -7.79
N LYS A 171 -4.27 25.18 -8.14
CA LYS A 171 -4.32 23.99 -8.98
C LYS A 171 -4.33 22.73 -8.13
N VAL A 172 -5.30 21.85 -8.35
CA VAL A 172 -5.44 20.58 -7.62
C VAL A 172 -4.94 19.44 -8.51
N PHE A 173 -3.97 18.66 -8.01
CA PHE A 173 -3.37 17.53 -8.72
C PHE A 173 -3.80 16.19 -8.12
N LYS A 174 -4.13 15.22 -8.96
CA LYS A 174 -4.50 13.85 -8.59
C LYS A 174 -3.85 12.85 -9.56
N CYS A 175 -3.78 11.58 -9.17
CA CYS A 175 -3.46 10.49 -10.09
C CYS A 175 -4.57 10.32 -11.15
N GLY A 176 -4.27 9.58 -12.22
CA GLY A 176 -5.22 9.23 -13.26
C GLY A 176 -6.39 8.35 -12.79
N PRO A 177 -7.32 8.03 -13.70
CA PRO A 177 -8.59 7.34 -13.38
C PRO A 177 -8.44 5.86 -13.03
N TRP A 178 -7.22 5.30 -13.04
CA TRP A 178 -6.93 4.00 -12.45
C TRP A 178 -7.13 4.00 -10.92
N ASN A 179 -7.19 5.18 -10.29
CA ASN A 179 -7.74 5.34 -8.95
C ASN A 179 -8.85 6.40 -8.91
N GLN A 180 -9.49 6.53 -7.74
CA GLN A 180 -10.62 7.43 -7.54
C GLN A 180 -10.25 8.91 -7.37
N GLY A 181 -8.97 9.28 -7.50
CA GLY A 181 -8.50 10.65 -7.34
C GLY A 181 -9.28 11.69 -8.16
N PRO A 182 -9.56 11.43 -9.45
CA PRO A 182 -10.28 12.38 -10.30
C PRO A 182 -11.75 12.65 -9.89
N VAL A 183 -12.38 11.84 -9.02
CA VAL A 183 -13.72 12.13 -8.45
C VAL A 183 -13.73 13.50 -7.77
N MET A 184 -12.66 13.82 -7.04
CA MET A 184 -12.51 15.12 -6.40
C MET A 184 -12.46 16.25 -7.44
N LEU A 185 -11.76 16.03 -8.57
CA LEU A 185 -11.66 17.04 -9.63
C LEU A 185 -13.03 17.24 -10.31
N GLN A 186 -13.76 16.17 -10.59
CA GLN A 186 -15.11 16.26 -11.15
C GLN A 186 -16.07 17.00 -10.22
N ALA A 187 -16.06 16.67 -8.92
CA ALA A 187 -16.89 17.35 -7.93
C ALA A 187 -16.53 18.84 -7.84
N LEU A 188 -15.23 19.20 -7.82
CA LEU A 188 -14.78 20.59 -7.82
C LEU A 188 -15.19 21.33 -9.09
N ALA A 189 -15.13 20.70 -10.27
CA ALA A 189 -15.58 21.30 -11.52
C ALA A 189 -17.08 21.62 -11.50
N ILE A 190 -17.92 20.75 -10.93
CA ILE A 190 -19.35 21.03 -10.72
C ILE A 190 -19.52 22.21 -9.77
N LEU A 191 -18.77 22.21 -8.67
CA LEU A 191 -18.90 23.21 -7.60
C LEU A 191 -18.33 24.58 -7.96
N GLU A 192 -17.50 24.69 -8.99
CA GLU A 192 -16.92 25.96 -9.47
C GLU A 192 -17.98 27.01 -9.83
N SER A 193 -19.17 26.55 -10.23
CA SER A 193 -20.30 27.43 -10.57
C SER A 193 -21.08 27.97 -9.36
N TYR A 194 -20.68 27.64 -8.12
CA TYR A 194 -21.41 27.99 -6.91
C TYR A 194 -20.59 28.87 -5.95
N ASP A 195 -21.23 29.84 -5.31
CA ASP A 195 -20.61 30.66 -4.25
C ASP A 195 -20.56 29.90 -2.92
N LEU A 196 -19.66 28.91 -2.83
CA LEU A 196 -19.47 28.11 -1.63
C LEU A 196 -19.11 28.98 -0.41
N LYS A 197 -18.41 30.09 -0.61
CA LYS A 197 -17.99 30.99 0.48
C LYS A 197 -19.19 31.75 1.03
N GLY A 198 -20.02 32.32 0.15
CA GLY A 198 -21.25 33.00 0.52
C GLY A 198 -22.28 32.08 1.17
N MET A 199 -22.29 30.78 0.83
CA MET A 199 -23.15 29.78 1.50
C MET A 199 -22.79 29.56 2.98
N GLY A 200 -21.55 29.82 3.38
CA GLY A 200 -21.04 29.51 4.72
C GLY A 200 -20.69 28.04 4.88
N HIS A 201 -19.51 27.76 5.44
CA HIS A 201 -19.03 26.40 5.64
C HIS A 201 -19.98 25.59 6.53
N ASN A 202 -20.31 24.36 6.09
CA ASN A 202 -21.24 23.43 6.76
C ASN A 202 -22.67 23.96 6.97
N SER A 203 -23.09 24.98 6.23
CA SER A 203 -24.51 25.31 6.16
C SER A 203 -25.29 24.24 5.39
N GLU A 204 -26.62 24.23 5.55
CA GLU A 204 -27.50 23.28 4.83
C GLU A 204 -27.30 23.34 3.31
N ASN A 205 -27.22 24.55 2.74
CA ASN A 205 -26.99 24.74 1.31
C ASN A 205 -25.60 24.24 0.88
N TYR A 206 -24.56 24.51 1.68
CA TYR A 206 -23.21 24.01 1.40
C TYR A 206 -23.19 22.48 1.38
N LEU A 207 -23.78 21.85 2.40
CA LEU A 207 -23.82 20.40 2.52
C LEU A 207 -24.66 19.77 1.40
N HIS A 208 -25.78 20.38 1.01
CA HIS A 208 -26.58 19.90 -0.11
C HIS A 208 -25.78 19.88 -1.42
N TRP A 209 -25.22 21.01 -1.82
CA TRP A 209 -24.51 21.11 -3.10
C TRP A 209 -23.27 20.25 -3.17
N THR A 210 -22.47 20.23 -2.11
CA THR A 210 -21.28 19.35 -2.05
C THR A 210 -21.68 17.87 -2.11
N THR A 211 -22.71 17.46 -1.38
CA THR A 211 -23.20 16.07 -1.41
C THR A 211 -23.67 15.65 -2.81
N GLU A 212 -24.51 16.47 -3.46
CA GLU A 212 -25.04 16.14 -4.79
C GLU A 212 -23.96 16.14 -5.87
N ALA A 213 -22.99 17.06 -5.80
CA ALA A 213 -21.84 17.07 -6.71
C ALA A 213 -20.99 15.78 -6.58
N PHE A 214 -20.75 15.31 -5.36
CA PHE A 214 -20.02 14.05 -5.15
C PHE A 214 -20.82 12.83 -5.62
N LYS A 215 -22.14 12.78 -5.40
CA LYS A 215 -22.97 11.69 -5.94
C LYS A 215 -22.84 11.56 -7.45
N LEU A 216 -22.88 12.68 -8.17
CA LEU A 216 -22.69 12.71 -9.63
C LEU A 216 -21.28 12.25 -10.03
N ALA A 217 -20.24 12.77 -9.37
CA ALA A 217 -18.86 12.37 -9.66
C ALA A 217 -18.59 10.88 -9.36
N PHE A 218 -19.21 10.32 -8.32
CA PHE A 218 -19.12 8.88 -8.03
C PHE A 218 -19.86 8.02 -9.06
N ALA A 219 -20.96 8.51 -9.63
CA ALA A 219 -21.64 7.81 -10.72
C ALA A 219 -20.74 7.70 -11.96
N ASP A 220 -20.04 8.77 -12.31
CA ASP A 220 -19.05 8.75 -13.40
C ASP A 220 -17.88 7.81 -13.10
N ARG A 221 -17.38 7.80 -11.86
CA ARG A 221 -16.33 6.87 -11.44
C ARG A 221 -16.74 5.43 -11.69
N GLU A 222 -17.92 5.04 -11.21
CA GLU A 222 -18.40 3.66 -11.33
C GLU A 222 -18.57 3.23 -12.78
N GLN A 223 -18.97 4.16 -13.65
CA GLN A 223 -19.23 3.87 -15.06
C GLN A 223 -17.97 3.91 -15.94
N TYR A 224 -16.98 4.76 -15.62
CA TYR A 224 -15.91 5.12 -16.56
C TYR A 224 -14.48 4.91 -16.04
N TYR A 225 -14.26 4.68 -14.74
CA TYR A 225 -12.89 4.54 -14.21
C TYR A 225 -12.47 3.07 -14.24
N GLY A 226 -11.17 2.85 -14.41
CA GLY A 226 -10.54 1.54 -14.53
C GLY A 226 -9.10 1.64 -14.98
#